data_AF-A0A7S0UVN0-F1
#
_entry.id   AF-A0A7S0UVN0-F1
#
_cell.length_a   1.000
_cell.length_b   1.000
_cell.length_c   1.000
_cell.angle_alpha   90.00
_cell.angle_beta   90.00
_cell.angle_gamma   90.00
#
_symmetry.space_group_name_H-M   'P 1'
#
loop_
_entity.id
_entity.type
_entity.pdbx_description
1 polymer ?
#
loop_
_entity_poly.entity_id
_entity_poly.type
_entity_poly.pdbx_seq_one_letter_code
_entity_poly.pdbx_strand_id
1 'polypeptide(L)'
;LTLLKMSEAPKEKPTDSNESTAERTKNSECPICVMFRKGGCEEQFNSFMDCGINAEKGKADYKDCITAFESMRACMQKNPEAFKEVLSDVEFLASSSTEHPPQTE
;
A
#
# COMPACT_ATOMS: atom_id res chain seq x y z
N LEU A 1 -3.95 -60.92 -3.76
CA LEU A 1 -4.60 -59.67 -3.32
C LEU A 1 -3.53 -58.80 -2.67
N THR A 2 -3.11 -57.78 -3.42
CA THR A 2 -2.51 -56.48 -3.08
C THR A 2 -2.56 -56.11 -1.56
N LEU A 3 -1.53 -55.61 -0.87
CA LEU A 3 -0.77 -54.38 -1.14
C LEU A 3 0.61 -54.38 -0.46
N LEU A 4 1.65 -54.16 -1.26
CA LEU A 4 3.00 -53.75 -0.87
C LEU A 4 2.97 -52.32 -0.29
N LYS A 5 3.59 -52.10 0.88
CA LYS A 5 4.16 -50.81 1.25
C LYS A 5 5.65 -50.86 0.95
N MET A 6 6.08 -50.14 -0.07
CA MET A 6 7.46 -49.73 -0.27
C MET A 6 7.40 -48.28 -0.75
N SER A 7 8.25 -47.43 -0.17
CA SER A 7 9.41 -46.90 -0.89
C SER A 7 9.85 -45.58 -0.29
N GLU A 8 11.14 -45.57 0.00
CA GLU A 8 11.96 -44.47 0.47
C GLU A 8 12.04 -43.35 -0.58
N ALA A 9 12.29 -42.13 -0.10
CA ALA A 9 12.28 -40.91 -0.87
C ALA A 9 13.41 -40.83 -1.92
N PRO A 10 13.11 -40.42 -3.17
CA PRO A 10 14.09 -39.82 -4.05
C PRO A 10 14.09 -38.29 -3.91
N LYS A 11 15.30 -37.76 -3.81
CA LYS A 11 15.65 -36.34 -3.77
C LYS A 11 15.63 -35.78 -5.19
N GLU A 12 14.66 -34.94 -5.53
CA GLU A 12 14.62 -34.23 -6.83
C GLU A 12 14.59 -32.70 -6.65
N LYS A 13 15.29 -32.06 -7.58
CA LYS A 13 15.71 -30.66 -7.66
C LYS A 13 14.56 -29.71 -8.09
N PRO A 14 14.75 -28.38 -8.01
CA PRO A 14 13.64 -27.43 -7.97
C PRO A 14 12.88 -27.33 -9.30
N THR A 15 11.55 -27.33 -9.19
CA THR A 15 10.61 -27.07 -10.28
C THR A 15 10.74 -25.62 -10.74
N ASP A 16 11.11 -25.47 -12.00
CA ASP A 16 11.04 -24.26 -12.80
C ASP A 16 9.58 -23.79 -12.86
N SER A 17 9.33 -22.57 -12.38
CA SER A 17 8.04 -21.90 -12.48
C SER A 17 7.78 -21.49 -13.93
N ASN A 18 6.88 -22.18 -14.62
CA ASN A 18 6.23 -21.62 -15.79
C ASN A 18 4.83 -22.18 -16.01
N GLU A 19 3.93 -21.27 -16.40
CA GLU A 19 2.57 -21.49 -16.93
C GLU A 19 1.47 -21.78 -15.88
N SER A 20 0.34 -21.08 -15.79
CA SER A 20 -0.17 -19.86 -16.45
C SER A 20 -1.45 -19.38 -15.76
N THR A 21 -1.81 -18.14 -16.08
CA THR A 21 -3.19 -17.62 -16.18
C THR A 21 -4.06 -17.62 -14.92
N ALA A 22 -4.10 -16.46 -14.26
CA ALA A 22 -5.32 -15.95 -13.67
C ALA A 22 -5.55 -14.53 -14.21
N GLU A 23 -6.35 -14.50 -15.27
CA GLU A 23 -7.30 -13.45 -15.65
C GLU A 23 -6.90 -12.00 -15.34
N ARG A 24 -6.56 -11.27 -16.40
CA ARG A 24 -6.40 -9.81 -16.41
C ARG A 24 -7.75 -9.17 -16.03
N THR A 25 -8.01 -9.08 -14.73
CA THR A 25 -9.06 -8.26 -14.13
C THR A 25 -8.97 -6.90 -14.82
N LYS A 26 -10.08 -6.39 -15.37
CA LYS A 26 -10.14 -5.02 -15.91
C LYS A 26 -9.40 -4.13 -14.91
N ASN A 27 -8.27 -3.56 -15.35
CA ASN A 27 -7.32 -2.85 -14.51
C ASN A 27 -7.99 -1.55 -14.04
N SER A 28 -8.92 -1.66 -13.09
CA SER A 28 -9.58 -0.52 -12.48
C SER A 28 -8.50 0.25 -11.75
N GLU A 29 -8.18 1.41 -12.29
CA GLU A 29 -7.17 2.28 -11.71
C GLU A 29 -7.53 2.59 -10.25
N CYS A 30 -6.54 2.52 -9.37
CA CYS A 30 -6.70 2.82 -7.94
C CYS A 30 -7.28 4.24 -7.79
N PRO A 31 -8.48 4.41 -7.17
CA PRO A 31 -9.14 5.72 -7.12
C PRO A 31 -8.32 6.82 -6.44
N ILE A 32 -7.57 6.47 -5.39
CA ILE A 32 -6.64 7.38 -4.71
C ILE A 32 -5.52 7.80 -5.67
N CYS A 33 -4.97 6.85 -6.43
CA CYS A 33 -3.91 7.10 -7.39
C CYS A 33 -4.39 8.08 -8.49
N VAL A 34 -5.65 7.96 -8.93
CA VAL A 34 -6.27 8.93 -9.86
C VAL A 34 -6.35 10.32 -9.23
N MET A 35 -6.78 10.41 -7.97
CA MET A 35 -6.90 11.68 -7.25
C MET A 35 -5.55 12.40 -7.16
N PHE A 36 -4.50 11.71 -6.72
CA PHE A 36 -3.16 12.29 -6.58
C PHE A 36 -2.54 12.68 -7.93
N ARG A 37 -2.80 11.91 -8.99
CA ARG A 37 -2.38 12.26 -10.35
C ARG A 37 -3.10 13.50 -10.87
N LYS A 38 -4.43 13.55 -10.76
CA LYS A 38 -5.22 14.71 -11.20
C LYS A 38 -4.92 15.97 -10.39
N GLY A 39 -4.60 15.80 -9.10
CA GLY A 39 -4.21 16.89 -8.21
C GLY A 39 -2.74 17.33 -8.33
N GLY A 40 -1.95 16.72 -9.21
CA GLY A 40 -0.55 17.09 -9.42
C GLY A 40 0.40 16.74 -8.28
N CYS A 41 0.01 15.81 -7.41
CA CYS A 41 0.78 15.38 -6.22
C CYS A 41 1.25 13.92 -6.30
N GLU A 42 1.28 13.33 -7.51
CA GLU A 42 1.64 11.93 -7.73
C GLU A 42 3.07 11.61 -7.27
N GLU A 43 4.02 12.52 -7.48
CA GLU A 43 5.41 12.31 -7.06
C GLU A 43 5.55 12.21 -5.55
N GLN A 44 4.93 13.13 -4.80
CA GLN A 44 4.98 13.13 -3.34
C GLN A 44 4.22 11.94 -2.76
N PHE A 45 3.09 11.56 -3.37
CA PHE A 45 2.35 10.36 -3.00
C PHE A 45 3.20 9.10 -3.16
N ASN A 46 3.83 8.91 -4.33
CA ASN A 46 4.67 7.75 -4.59
C ASN A 46 5.87 7.72 -3.64
N SER A 47 6.50 8.87 -3.37
CA SER A 47 7.60 8.95 -2.40
C SER A 47 7.18 8.51 -0.99
N PHE A 48 5.98 8.90 -0.54
CA PHE A 48 5.45 8.48 0.75
C PHE A 48 5.12 6.98 0.78
N MET A 49 4.46 6.47 -0.25
CA MET A 49 4.11 5.04 -0.38
C MET A 49 5.36 4.16 -0.42
N ASP A 50 6.36 4.54 -1.21
CA ASP A 50 7.63 3.82 -1.31
C ASP A 50 8.37 3.81 0.03
N CYS A 51 8.34 4.92 0.78
CA CYS A 51 8.91 4.97 2.12
C CYS A 51 8.20 3.98 3.06
N GLY A 52 6.86 3.98 3.08
CA GLY A 52 6.08 3.04 3.90
C GLY A 52 6.35 1.57 3.55
N ILE A 53 6.44 1.25 2.26
CA ILE A 53 6.78 -0.10 1.77
C ILE A 53 8.20 -0.50 2.21
N ASN A 54 9.15 0.44 2.15
CA ASN A 54 10.51 0.18 2.62
C ASN A 54 10.58 -0.01 4.14
N ALA A 55 9.78 0.75 4.90
CA ALA A 55 9.67 0.60 6.34
C ALA A 55 9.07 -0.75 6.73
N GLU A 56 8.00 -1.18 6.06
CA GLU A 56 7.39 -2.50 6.26
C GLU A 56 8.37 -3.65 5.98
N LYS A 57 9.26 -3.46 5.00
CA LYS A 57 10.33 -4.41 4.65
C LYS A 57 11.55 -4.34 5.57
N GLY A 58 11.53 -3.49 6.60
CA GLY A 58 12.66 -3.30 7.53
C GLY A 58 13.87 -2.60 6.91
N LYS A 59 13.68 -1.85 5.82
CA LYS A 59 14.73 -1.09 5.12
C LYS A 59 14.81 0.38 5.54
N ALA A 60 13.82 0.87 6.27
CA ALA A 60 13.72 2.22 6.83
C ALA A 60 12.89 2.19 8.12
N ASP A 61 12.94 3.23 8.94
CA ASP A 61 11.98 3.40 10.04
C ASP A 61 10.78 4.23 9.56
N TYR A 62 9.56 3.94 10.05
CA TYR A 62 8.37 4.76 9.71
C TYR A 62 8.52 6.24 10.09
N LYS A 63 9.32 6.54 11.13
CA LYS A 63 9.62 7.92 11.55
C LYS A 63 10.33 8.71 10.45
N ASP A 64 11.08 8.04 9.58
CA ASP A 64 11.82 8.67 8.48
C ASP A 64 10.87 9.04 7.33
N CYS A 65 9.67 8.45 7.28
CA CYS A 65 8.65 8.75 6.29
C CYS A 65 7.83 10.01 6.61
N ILE A 66 8.03 10.63 7.78
CA ILE A 66 7.32 11.85 8.19
C ILE A 66 7.58 12.98 7.19
N THR A 67 8.82 13.15 6.74
CA THR A 67 9.15 14.20 5.75
C THR A 67 8.46 13.97 4.41
N ALA A 68 8.35 12.71 3.96
CA ALA A 68 7.62 12.38 2.74
C ALA A 68 6.11 12.66 2.88
N PHE A 69 5.55 12.33 4.05
CA PHE A 69 4.16 12.65 4.39
C PHE A 69 3.90 14.17 4.40
N GLU A 70 4.76 14.96 5.05
CA GLU A 70 4.62 16.42 5.11
C GLU A 70 4.69 17.05 3.72
N SER A 71 5.61 16.56 2.87
CA SER A 71 5.73 16.99 1.47
C SER A 71 4.44 16.70 0.68
N MET A 72 3.88 15.50 0.84
CA MET A 72 2.60 15.11 0.23
C MET A 72 1.45 15.99 0.72
N ARG A 73 1.32 16.20 2.03
CA ARG A 73 0.29 17.06 2.62
C ARG A 73 0.40 18.50 2.13
N ALA A 74 1.60 19.05 2.08
CA ALA A 74 1.85 20.40 1.58
C ALA A 74 1.45 20.54 0.10
N CYS A 75 1.68 19.51 -0.71
CA CYS A 75 1.21 19.50 -2.10
C CYS A 75 -0.32 19.52 -2.17
N MET A 76 -1.00 18.70 -1.37
CA MET A 76 -2.47 18.68 -1.33
C MET A 76 -3.06 20.04 -0.95
N GLN A 77 -2.48 20.69 0.06
CA GLN A 77 -2.91 22.03 0.52
C GLN A 77 -2.74 23.12 -0.55
N LYS A 78 -1.75 23.00 -1.44
CA LYS A 78 -1.54 23.93 -2.56
C LYS A 78 -2.48 23.68 -3.74
N ASN A 79 -3.06 22.48 -3.84
CA ASN A 79 -3.93 22.06 -4.95
C ASN A 79 -5.34 21.69 -4.45
N PRO A 80 -6.05 22.58 -3.74
CA PRO A 80 -7.26 22.22 -3.01
C PRO A 80 -8.41 21.75 -3.91
N GLU A 81 -8.44 22.12 -5.19
CA GLU A 81 -9.52 21.70 -6.11
C GLU A 81 -9.65 20.17 -6.22
N ALA A 82 -8.53 19.44 -6.16
CA ALA A 82 -8.52 17.97 -6.24
C ALA A 82 -8.66 17.28 -4.87
N PHE A 83 -8.37 18.01 -3.78
CA PHE A 83 -8.24 17.42 -2.43
C PHE A 83 -9.21 18.02 -1.40
N LYS A 84 -10.12 18.90 -1.80
CA LYS A 84 -11.00 19.66 -0.90
C LYS A 84 -11.73 18.78 0.09
N GLU A 85 -12.34 17.69 -0.38
CA GLU A 85 -13.09 16.75 0.46
C GLU A 85 -12.18 16.12 1.50
N VAL A 86 -11.04 15.56 1.07
CA VAL A 86 -10.05 14.94 1.97
C VAL A 86 -9.51 15.93 3.00
N LEU A 87 -9.17 17.16 2.58
CA LEU A 87 -8.68 18.20 3.49
C LEU A 87 -9.75 18.65 4.49
N SER A 88 -11.01 18.71 4.07
CA SER A 88 -12.14 19.03 4.94
C SER A 88 -12.38 17.94 5.97
N ASP A 89 -12.32 16.67 5.56
CA ASP A 89 -12.51 15.53 6.46
C ASP A 89 -11.41 15.50 7.52
N VAL A 90 -10.16 15.75 7.14
CA VAL A 90 -9.04 15.83 8.08
C VAL A 90 -9.23 16.97 9.09
N GLU A 91 -9.69 18.14 8.64
CA GLU A 91 -9.95 19.27 9.54
C GLU A 91 -11.12 19.00 10.49
N PHE A 92 -12.19 18.38 9.99
CA PHE A 92 -13.33 17.96 10.80
C PHE A 92 -12.90 16.94 11.86
N LEU A 93 -12.15 15.91 11.47
CA LEU A 93 -11.63 14.90 12.39
C LEU A 93 -10.73 15.52 13.44
N ALA A 94 -9.81 16.42 13.04
CA ALA A 94 -8.93 17.15 13.96
C ALA A 94 -9.72 18.01 14.97
N SER A 95 -10.83 18.62 14.53
CA SER A 95 -11.69 19.46 15.38
C SER A 95 -12.62 18.66 16.27
N SER A 96 -12.94 17.42 15.90
CA SER A 96 -13.96 16.59 16.55
C SER A 96 -13.47 15.79 17.76
N SER A 97 -12.21 15.95 18.18
CA SER A 97 -11.60 15.23 19.31
C SER A 97 -11.80 13.71 19.22
N THR A 98 -11.46 13.09 18.08
CA THR A 98 -11.39 11.62 18.03
C THR A 98 -9.98 11.18 18.34
N GLU A 99 -9.78 10.78 19.60
CA GLU A 99 -8.81 9.75 19.94
C GLU A 99 -8.95 8.58 18.93
N HIS A 100 -7.83 7.93 18.61
CA HIS A 100 -7.83 6.64 17.90
C HIS A 100 -8.92 5.73 18.52
N PRO A 101 -9.66 4.92 17.73
CA PRO A 101 -10.47 3.87 18.34
C PRO A 101 -9.56 3.03 19.25
N PRO A 102 -9.95 2.76 20.51
CA PRO A 102 -9.12 1.97 21.41
C PRO A 102 -8.81 0.65 20.73
N GLN A 103 -7.52 0.34 20.57
CA GLN A 103 -7.11 -0.99 20.13
C GLN A 103 -7.62 -1.97 21.16
N THR A 104 -8.59 -2.78 20.75
CA THR A 104 -9.12 -3.85 21.59
C THR A 104 -8.09 -4.98 21.53
N GLU A 105 -7.31 -5.11 22.60
CA GLU A 105 -6.41 -6.25 22.84
C GLU A 105 -7.22 -7.51 23.21
#